data_AF-A0A915L0R0-F1
#
_entry.id   AF-A0A915L0R0-F1
#
_cell.length_a   1.000
_cell.length_b   1.000
_cell.length_c   1.000
_cell.angle_alpha   90.00
_cell.angle_beta   90.00
_cell.angle_gamma   90.00
#
_symmetry.space_group_name_H-M   'P 1'
#
loop_
_entity.id
_entity.type
_entity.pdbx_description
1 polymer ?
#
loop_
_entity_poly.entity_id
_entity_poly.type
_entity_poly.pdbx_seq_one_letter_code
_entity_poly.pdbx_strand_id
1 'polypeptide(L)'
;MMVPSNLVYSTVCRISGFLYTIVGIASVISQAGLSYHRYVWLLKRNFCMKYFTRKQCICYVILIYVVTTIISCVYFLLGDYGKHAGLCFIAFQNIPLWHFMVLNLVPISICYSVNIFCAYKVYLFIRCHTNDRTRTIPSKIVEGRLIVNLIILETSIQLALELPVSLSIIAKLLGVEISDIVYAIVYCLFMLHTISDPLILMAILKPYRIYAVRLLARLITMGDQQETVTVVNPRQTTTL
;
A
#
# COMPACT_ATOMS: atom_id res chain seq x y z
N MET A 1 6.45 -24.32 -33.87
CA MET A 1 7.14 -24.71 -32.62
C MET A 1 6.21 -24.41 -31.46
N MET A 2 5.66 -25.43 -30.80
CA MET A 2 4.83 -25.25 -29.61
C MET A 2 5.74 -25.09 -28.40
N VAL A 3 5.73 -23.93 -27.76
CA VAL A 3 6.39 -23.74 -26.47
C VAL A 3 5.62 -24.60 -25.45
N PRO A 4 6.29 -25.46 -24.66
CA PRO A 4 5.60 -26.25 -23.66
C PRO A 4 4.88 -25.31 -22.68
N SER A 5 3.58 -25.52 -22.49
CA SER A 5 2.69 -24.73 -21.63
C SER A 5 3.23 -24.56 -20.19
N ASN A 6 4.02 -25.52 -19.72
CA ASN A 6 4.67 -25.49 -18.41
C ASN A 6 5.75 -24.40 -18.27
N LEU A 7 6.46 -24.04 -19.35
CA LEU A 7 7.54 -23.04 -19.32
C LEU A 7 6.99 -21.61 -19.24
N VAL A 8 5.95 -21.32 -20.03
CA VAL A 8 5.26 -20.02 -20.02
C VAL A 8 4.66 -19.76 -18.64
N TYR A 9 4.00 -20.77 -18.07
CA TYR A 9 3.39 -20.67 -16.74
C TYR A 9 4.42 -20.38 -15.64
N SER A 10 5.54 -21.12 -15.62
CA SER A 10 6.60 -20.92 -14.63
C SER A 10 7.17 -19.48 -14.68
N THR A 11 7.35 -18.93 -15.87
CA THR A 11 7.89 -17.58 -16.06
C THR A 11 6.93 -16.51 -15.55
N VAL A 12 5.63 -16.62 -15.87
CA VAL A 12 4.60 -15.70 -15.37
C VAL A 12 4.53 -15.74 -13.85
N CYS A 13 4.62 -16.94 -13.26
CA CYS A 13 4.60 -17.15 -11.82
C CYS A 13 5.76 -16.44 -11.09
N ARG A 14 6.96 -16.55 -11.66
CA ARG A 14 8.17 -15.87 -11.16
C ARG A 14 8.03 -14.35 -11.22
N ILE A 15 7.57 -13.83 -12.36
CA ILE A 15 7.37 -12.40 -12.56
C ILE A 15 6.29 -11.86 -11.61
N SER A 16 5.15 -12.57 -11.47
CA SER A 16 4.06 -12.12 -10.60
C SER A 16 4.50 -12.08 -9.13
N GLY A 17 5.21 -13.11 -8.67
CA GLY A 17 5.70 -13.14 -7.29
C GLY A 17 6.76 -12.06 -7.03
N PHE A 18 7.65 -11.81 -8.00
CA PHE A 18 8.62 -10.72 -7.93
C PHE A 18 7.96 -9.33 -7.84
N LEU A 19 7.02 -9.04 -8.74
CA LEU A 19 6.29 -7.77 -8.73
C LEU A 19 5.51 -7.58 -7.43
N TYR A 20 4.90 -8.65 -6.93
CA TYR A 20 4.18 -8.62 -5.67
C TYR A 20 5.09 -8.27 -4.49
N THR A 21 6.28 -8.87 -4.40
CA THR A 21 7.27 -8.52 -3.35
C THR A 21 7.73 -7.07 -3.46
N ILE A 22 7.99 -6.57 -4.67
CA ILE A 22 8.36 -5.16 -4.90
C ILE A 22 7.27 -4.23 -4.38
N VAL A 23 6.02 -4.46 -4.80
CA VAL A 23 4.88 -3.59 -4.45
C VAL A 23 4.58 -3.66 -2.96
N GLY A 24 4.62 -4.85 -2.35
CA GLY A 24 4.40 -5.03 -0.91
C GLY A 24 5.40 -4.26 -0.08
N ILE A 25 6.71 -4.46 -0.29
CA ILE A 25 7.75 -3.77 0.48
C ILE A 25 7.72 -2.25 0.18
N ALA A 26 7.52 -1.86 -1.09
CA ALA A 26 7.42 -0.45 -1.46
C ALA A 26 6.23 0.24 -0.77
N SER A 27 5.10 -0.46 -0.59
CA SER A 27 3.93 0.03 0.13
C SER A 27 4.29 0.37 1.60
N VAL A 28 4.90 -0.58 2.31
CA VAL A 28 5.29 -0.42 3.72
C VAL A 28 6.25 0.77 3.91
N ILE A 29 7.29 0.88 3.07
CA ILE A 29 8.26 1.97 3.14
C ILE A 29 7.62 3.32 2.76
N SER A 30 6.72 3.31 1.78
CA SER A 30 5.99 4.52 1.37
C SER A 30 5.09 5.03 2.49
N GLN A 31 4.42 4.14 3.22
CA GLN A 31 3.58 4.49 4.36
C GLN A 31 4.41 5.08 5.51
N ALA A 32 5.57 4.51 5.82
CA ALA A 32 6.51 5.10 6.78
C ALA A 32 6.96 6.52 6.37
N GLY A 33 7.31 6.69 5.09
CA GLY A 33 7.66 7.99 4.52
C GLY A 33 6.53 9.02 4.59
N LEU A 34 5.29 8.59 4.31
CA LEU A 34 4.10 9.45 4.40
C LEU A 34 3.80 9.86 5.83
N SER A 35 3.87 8.93 6.80
CA SER A 35 3.73 9.23 8.22
C SER A 35 4.77 10.23 8.69
N TYR A 36 6.02 10.05 8.29
CA TYR A 36 7.11 10.99 8.59
C TYR A 36 6.87 12.36 7.95
N HIS A 37 6.45 12.41 6.69
CA HIS A 37 6.12 13.64 6.00
C HIS A 37 4.99 14.40 6.71
N ARG A 38 3.89 13.72 7.07
CA ARG A 38 2.77 14.30 7.83
C ARG A 38 3.23 14.84 9.19
N TYR A 39 4.09 14.08 9.89
CA TYR A 39 4.71 14.49 11.16
C TYR A 39 5.53 15.79 11.01
N VAL A 40 6.44 15.85 10.03
CA VAL A 40 7.29 17.03 9.79
C VAL A 40 6.45 18.23 9.37
N TRP A 41 5.46 18.02 8.50
CA TRP A 41 4.57 19.08 8.04
C TRP A 41 3.81 19.75 9.19
N LEU A 42 3.27 18.95 10.13
CA LEU A 42 2.50 19.45 11.26
C LEU A 42 3.37 20.18 12.30
N LEU A 43 4.52 19.60 12.66
CA LEU A 43 5.35 20.08 13.77
C LEU A 43 6.45 21.06 13.36
N LYS A 44 6.96 20.92 12.13
CA LYS A 44 8.10 21.69 11.62
C LYS A 44 7.80 22.24 10.22
N ARG A 45 6.69 22.96 10.08
CA ARG A 45 6.20 23.47 8.78
C ARG A 45 7.27 24.18 7.94
N ASN A 46 8.08 25.06 8.54
CA ASN A 46 9.14 25.78 7.82
C ASN A 46 10.24 24.84 7.29
N PHE A 47 10.58 23.79 8.05
CA PHE A 47 11.49 22.75 7.61
C PHE A 47 10.86 21.95 6.47
N CYS A 48 9.59 21.57 6.60
CA CYS A 48 8.86 20.82 5.58
C CYS A 48 8.90 21.53 4.22
N MET A 49 8.58 22.83 4.19
CA MET A 49 8.55 23.61 2.95
C MET A 49 9.93 23.73 2.28
N LYS A 50 11.02 23.65 3.06
CA LYS A 50 12.40 23.75 2.54
C LYS A 50 12.92 22.41 2.00
N TYR A 51 12.59 21.30 2.66
CA TYR A 51 13.21 19.99 2.39
C TYR A 51 12.29 18.98 1.71
N PHE A 52 10.98 19.23 1.61
CA PHE A 52 10.03 18.38 0.90
C PHE A 52 9.53 19.09 -0.36
N THR A 53 10.44 19.31 -1.31
CA THR A 53 10.07 19.78 -2.64
C THR A 53 9.54 18.64 -3.51
N ARG A 54 8.75 18.97 -4.54
CA ARG A 54 8.22 17.98 -5.50
C ARG A 54 9.31 17.08 -6.09
N LYS A 55 10.48 17.66 -6.42
CA LYS A 55 11.62 16.91 -6.97
C LYS A 55 12.15 15.90 -5.96
N GLN A 56 12.31 16.29 -4.69
CA GLN A 56 12.76 15.39 -3.63
C GLN A 56 11.76 14.26 -3.36
N CYS A 57 10.46 14.55 -3.38
CA CYS A 57 9.44 13.50 -3.25
C CYS A 57 9.49 12.49 -4.40
N ILE A 58 9.69 12.95 -5.63
CA ILE A 58 9.87 12.06 -6.80
C ILE A 58 11.13 11.21 -6.64
N CYS A 59 12.26 11.82 -6.28
CA CYS A 59 13.50 11.09 -6.03
C CYS A 59 13.34 10.06 -4.90
N TYR A 60 12.62 10.39 -3.84
CA TYR A 60 12.33 9.46 -2.73
C TYR A 60 11.52 8.26 -3.21
N VAL A 61 10.46 8.46 -4.01
CA VAL A 61 9.67 7.36 -4.58
C VAL A 61 10.52 6.48 -5.48
N ILE A 62 11.31 7.07 -6.38
CA ILE A 62 12.24 6.30 -7.24
C ILE A 62 13.21 5.49 -6.39
N LEU A 63 13.78 6.09 -5.35
CA LEU A 63 14.72 5.41 -4.45
C LEU A 63 14.06 4.22 -3.75
N ILE A 64 12.81 4.35 -3.28
CA ILE A 64 12.05 3.23 -2.70
C ILE A 64 11.99 2.07 -3.69
N TYR A 65 11.55 2.33 -4.93
CA TYR A 65 11.43 1.28 -5.94
C TYR A 65 12.77 0.64 -6.31
N VAL A 66 13.85 1.43 -6.36
CA VAL A 66 15.20 0.89 -6.59
C VAL A 66 15.60 -0.06 -5.45
N VAL A 67 15.43 0.38 -4.20
CA VAL A 67 15.77 -0.44 -3.01
C VAL A 67 14.91 -1.71 -2.95
N THR A 68 13.60 -1.61 -3.18
CA THR A 68 12.70 -2.77 -3.13
C THR A 68 12.92 -3.73 -4.29
N THR A 69 13.33 -3.22 -5.45
CA THR A 69 13.75 -4.05 -6.60
C THR A 69 15.02 -4.82 -6.28
N ILE A 70 16.02 -4.19 -5.64
CA ILE A 70 17.25 -4.86 -5.22
C ILE A 70 16.94 -5.97 -4.21
N ILE A 71 16.12 -5.70 -3.19
CA ILE A 71 15.70 -6.70 -2.20
C ILE A 71 14.94 -7.85 -2.88
N SER A 72 13.98 -7.53 -3.75
CA SER A 72 13.18 -8.53 -4.46
C SER A 72 14.00 -9.35 -5.46
N CYS A 73 15.09 -8.79 -6.01
CA CYS A 73 15.97 -9.49 -6.95
C CYS A 73 16.65 -10.69 -6.27
N VAL A 74 17.03 -10.54 -4.99
CA VAL A 74 17.57 -11.65 -4.19
C VAL A 74 16.56 -12.80 -4.11
N TYR A 75 15.28 -12.51 -3.89
CA TYR A 75 14.21 -13.51 -3.88
C TYR A 75 13.96 -14.12 -5.26
N PHE A 76 14.07 -13.33 -6.32
CA PHE A 76 13.90 -13.83 -7.69
C PHE A 76 15.01 -14.80 -8.11
N LEU A 77 16.25 -14.55 -7.67
CA LEU A 77 17.41 -15.37 -8.01
C LEU A 77 17.51 -16.64 -7.15
N LEU A 78 17.14 -16.56 -5.87
CA LEU A 78 17.26 -17.67 -4.93
C LEU A 78 15.97 -18.49 -4.77
N GLY A 79 14.82 -17.89 -5.06
CA GLY A 79 13.52 -18.50 -4.81
C GLY A 79 13.09 -19.43 -5.93
N ASP A 80 12.63 -20.62 -5.56
CA ASP A 80 11.73 -21.38 -6.42
C ASP A 80 10.32 -20.82 -6.30
N TYR A 81 9.58 -20.86 -7.40
CA TYR A 81 8.21 -20.36 -7.46
C TYR A 81 7.30 -21.53 -7.77
N GLY A 82 6.35 -21.77 -6.89
CA GLY A 82 5.47 -22.92 -6.90
C GLY A 82 4.01 -22.50 -7.09
N LYS A 83 3.24 -23.43 -7.66
CA LYS A 83 1.78 -23.30 -7.73
C LYS A 83 1.19 -23.89 -6.46
N HIS A 84 0.49 -23.07 -5.68
CA HIS A 84 -0.35 -23.55 -4.57
C HIS A 84 -1.79 -23.12 -4.82
N ALA A 85 -2.72 -24.08 -4.89
CA ALA A 85 -4.14 -23.84 -5.10
C ALA A 85 -4.48 -22.95 -6.33
N GLY A 86 -3.71 -23.02 -7.41
CA GLY A 86 -3.95 -22.20 -8.62
C GLY A 86 -3.25 -20.83 -8.60
N LEU A 87 -2.78 -20.39 -7.44
CA LEU A 87 -2.08 -19.13 -7.25
C LEU A 87 -0.56 -19.35 -7.27
N CYS A 88 0.15 -18.29 -7.65
CA CYS A 88 1.59 -18.29 -7.81
C CYS A 88 2.26 -17.69 -6.58
N PHE A 89 3.03 -18.50 -5.86
CA PHE A 89 3.72 -18.08 -4.64
C PHE A 89 5.20 -18.44 -4.68
N ILE A 90 5.99 -17.69 -3.92
CA ILE A 90 7.37 -18.06 -3.62
C ILE A 90 7.35 -19.31 -2.74
N ALA A 91 8.07 -20.35 -3.16
CA ALA A 91 8.30 -21.53 -2.35
C ALA A 91 9.38 -21.19 -1.31
N PHE A 92 8.93 -20.77 -0.12
CA PHE A 92 9.84 -20.36 0.96
C PHE A 92 10.70 -21.49 1.54
N GLN A 93 10.42 -22.76 1.21
CA GLN A 93 11.14 -23.93 1.75
C GLN A 93 12.65 -23.90 1.49
N ASN A 94 13.07 -23.31 0.36
CA ASN A 94 14.49 -23.24 -0.02
C ASN A 94 15.19 -21.98 0.51
N ILE A 95 14.46 -21.08 1.17
CA ILE A 95 15.00 -19.83 1.68
C ILE A 95 15.33 -20.01 3.16
N PRO A 96 16.58 -19.81 3.59
CA PRO A 96 16.92 -19.96 4.99
C PRO A 96 16.21 -18.89 5.83
N LEU A 97 15.74 -19.27 7.02
CA LEU A 97 14.93 -18.41 7.91
C LEU A 97 15.55 -17.02 8.15
N TRP A 98 16.88 -16.97 8.33
CA TRP A 98 17.57 -15.72 8.59
C TRP A 98 17.48 -14.73 7.41
N HIS A 99 17.49 -15.21 6.17
CA HIS A 99 17.32 -14.34 4.99
C HIS A 99 15.93 -13.70 5.01
N PHE A 100 14.88 -14.48 5.32
CA PHE A 100 13.53 -13.97 5.45
C PHE A 100 13.42 -12.92 6.57
N MET A 101 14.01 -13.18 7.74
CA MET A 101 14.01 -12.24 8.85
C MET A 101 14.69 -10.91 8.50
N VAL A 102 15.87 -10.96 7.87
CA VAL A 102 16.67 -9.75 7.57
C VAL A 102 16.04 -8.93 6.43
N LEU A 103 15.55 -9.58 5.38
CA LEU A 103 15.09 -8.88 4.18
C LEU A 103 13.60 -8.46 4.23
N ASN A 104 12.79 -9.10 5.07
CA ASN A 104 11.38 -8.73 5.26
C ASN A 104 11.12 -8.19 6.67
N LEU A 105 11.27 -9.04 7.70
CA LEU A 105 10.75 -8.73 9.03
C LEU A 105 11.42 -7.48 9.65
N VAL A 106 12.74 -7.35 9.51
CA VAL A 106 13.48 -6.19 10.06
C VAL A 106 13.07 -4.88 9.38
N PRO A 107 13.09 -4.72 8.04
CA PRO A 107 12.62 -3.52 7.36
C PRO A 107 11.17 -3.15 7.71
N ILE A 108 10.27 -4.13 7.73
CA ILE A 108 8.85 -3.94 8.08
C ILE A 108 8.74 -3.42 9.53
N SER A 109 9.47 -4.04 10.47
CA SER A 109 9.47 -3.62 11.88
C SER A 109 10.00 -2.20 12.07
N ILE A 110 11.04 -1.81 11.31
CA ILE A 110 11.56 -0.43 11.31
C ILE A 110 10.49 0.54 10.81
N CYS A 111 9.80 0.22 9.71
CA CYS A 111 8.75 1.07 9.15
C CYS A 111 7.59 1.25 10.13
N TYR A 112 7.12 0.18 10.78
CA TYR A 112 6.09 0.28 11.81
C TYR A 112 6.55 1.10 13.02
N SER A 113 7.81 0.95 13.44
CA SER A 113 8.38 1.75 14.53
C SER A 113 8.38 3.24 14.18
N VAL A 114 8.71 3.60 12.93
CA VAL A 114 8.63 4.98 12.44
C VAL A 114 7.19 5.50 12.47
N ASN A 115 6.21 4.70 12.03
CA ASN A 115 4.79 5.08 12.07
C ASN A 115 4.32 5.37 13.49
N ILE A 116 4.58 4.44 14.43
CA ILE A 116 4.20 4.58 15.84
C ILE A 116 4.89 5.79 16.47
N PHE A 117 6.19 5.98 16.20
CA PHE A 117 6.93 7.13 16.70
C PHE A 117 6.35 8.46 16.21
N CYS A 118 6.03 8.55 14.92
CA CYS A 118 5.41 9.75 14.33
C CYS A 118 4.05 10.04 14.97
N ALA A 119 3.18 9.04 15.07
CA ALA A 119 1.87 9.17 15.71
C ALA A 119 2.00 9.61 17.17
N TYR A 120 2.92 8.99 17.94
CA TYR A 120 3.17 9.32 19.33
C TYR A 120 3.65 10.77 19.50
N LYS A 121 4.58 11.24 18.67
CA LYS A 121 5.05 12.63 18.74
C LYS A 121 3.96 13.64 18.41
N VAL A 122 3.11 13.37 17.42
CA VAL A 122 1.96 14.23 17.12
C VAL A 122 0.94 14.22 18.27
N TYR A 123 0.68 13.06 18.86
CA TYR A 123 -0.17 12.94 20.04
C TYR A 123 0.34 13.77 21.22
N LEU A 124 1.64 13.71 21.53
CA LEU A 124 2.25 14.54 22.57
C LEU A 124 2.08 16.03 22.29
N PHE A 125 2.30 16.45 21.04
CA PHE A 125 2.10 17.84 20.64
C PHE A 125 0.66 18.30 20.89
N ILE A 126 -0.34 17.50 20.51
CA ILE A 126 -1.76 17.79 20.74
C ILE A 126 -2.04 17.91 22.25
N ARG A 127 -1.51 16.99 23.06
CA ARG A 127 -1.73 16.98 24.51
C ARG A 127 -1.17 18.22 25.18
N CYS A 128 0.07 18.62 24.86
CA CYS A 128 0.68 19.83 25.40
C CYS A 128 -0.14 21.09 25.06
N HIS A 129 -0.58 21.22 23.81
CA HIS A 129 -1.30 22.40 23.33
C HIS A 129 -2.78 22.45 23.72
N THR A 130 -3.37 21.32 24.10
CA THR A 130 -4.76 21.29 24.62
C THR A 130 -4.80 21.80 26.06
N ASN A 131 -3.72 21.60 26.83
CA ASN A 131 -3.59 22.11 28.18
C ASN A 131 -3.26 23.62 28.20
N ASP A 132 -2.48 24.11 27.23
CA ASP A 132 -2.22 25.53 27.03
C ASP A 132 -3.39 26.23 26.31
N ARG A 133 -4.48 26.49 27.05
CA ARG A 133 -5.71 27.14 26.56
C ARG A 133 -5.52 28.52 25.93
N THR A 134 -4.37 29.17 26.09
CA THR A 134 -4.20 30.60 25.80
C THR A 134 -3.56 30.92 24.44
N ARG A 135 -3.02 29.94 23.68
CA ARG A 135 -2.22 30.27 22.47
C ARG A 135 -2.44 29.39 21.24
N THR A 136 -3.20 28.31 21.31
CA THR A 136 -3.28 27.37 20.18
C THR A 136 -4.46 27.63 19.25
N ILE A 137 -4.20 27.70 17.95
CA ILE A 137 -5.23 27.78 16.90
C ILE A 137 -6.01 26.44 16.89
N PRO A 138 -7.33 26.43 17.17
CA PRO A 138 -8.13 25.21 17.27
C PRO A 138 -8.03 24.31 16.03
N SER A 139 -7.85 24.89 14.85
CA SER A 139 -7.73 24.16 13.59
C SER A 139 -6.53 23.20 13.53
N LYS A 140 -5.36 23.59 14.09
CA LYS A 140 -4.16 22.73 14.10
C LYS A 140 -4.32 21.53 15.01
N ILE A 141 -5.05 21.68 16.12
CA ILE A 141 -5.32 20.57 17.05
C ILE A 141 -6.26 19.54 16.40
N VAL A 142 -7.31 20.01 15.72
CA VAL A 142 -8.24 19.14 14.99
C VAL A 142 -7.51 18.39 13.88
N GLU A 143 -6.69 19.10 13.10
CA GLU A 143 -5.88 18.49 12.03
C GLU A 143 -4.89 17.47 12.57
N GLY A 144 -4.20 17.78 13.67
CA GLY A 144 -3.32 16.83 14.35
C GLY A 144 -4.05 15.56 14.77
N ARG A 145 -5.25 15.67 15.36
CA ARG A 145 -6.05 14.49 15.75
C ARG A 145 -6.43 13.64 14.54
N LEU A 146 -6.83 14.28 13.44
CA LEU A 146 -7.12 13.57 12.19
C LEU A 146 -5.90 12.82 11.66
N ILE A 147 -4.72 13.46 11.66
CA ILE A 147 -3.46 12.82 11.23
C ILE A 147 -3.09 11.64 12.13
N VAL A 148 -3.23 11.77 13.45
CA VAL A 148 -2.95 10.66 14.39
C VAL A 148 -3.89 9.50 14.16
N ASN A 149 -5.20 9.77 14.07
CA ASN A 149 -6.20 8.73 13.81
C ASN A 149 -5.95 8.05 12.47
N LEU A 150 -5.54 8.82 11.45
CA LEU A 150 -5.18 8.29 10.14
C LEU A 150 -3.99 7.34 10.23
N ILE A 151 -2.88 7.77 10.84
CA ILE A 151 -1.67 6.93 10.97
C ILE A 151 -1.96 5.67 11.77
N ILE A 152 -2.68 5.78 12.90
CA ILE A 152 -3.03 4.63 13.75
C ILE A 152 -3.92 3.66 12.97
N LEU A 153 -4.96 4.15 12.29
CA LEU A 153 -5.88 3.29 11.57
C LEU A 153 -5.19 2.58 10.40
N GLU A 154 -4.45 3.30 9.55
CA GLU A 154 -3.65 2.75 8.45
C GLU A 154 -2.67 1.68 8.98
N THR A 155 -1.93 2.01 10.05
CA THR A 155 -0.95 1.07 10.65
C THR A 155 -1.62 -0.17 11.25
N SER A 156 -2.75 0.00 11.93
CA SER A 156 -3.45 -1.11 12.59
C SER A 156 -4.06 -2.10 11.60
N ILE A 157 -4.66 -1.61 10.52
CA ILE A 157 -5.22 -2.44 9.45
C ILE A 157 -4.10 -3.18 8.72
N GLN A 158 -3.02 -2.48 8.38
CA GLN A 158 -1.89 -3.11 7.72
C GLN A 158 -1.29 -4.23 8.59
N LEU A 159 -1.06 -3.96 9.88
CA LEU A 159 -0.53 -4.96 10.81
C LEU A 159 -1.47 -6.17 10.95
N ALA A 160 -2.77 -5.93 11.03
CA ALA A 160 -3.77 -7.00 11.14
C ALA A 160 -3.81 -7.91 9.89
N LEU A 161 -3.54 -7.36 8.70
CA LEU A 161 -3.53 -8.11 7.44
C LEU A 161 -2.17 -8.77 7.14
N GLU A 162 -1.06 -8.15 7.56
CA GLU A 162 0.31 -8.60 7.26
C GLU A 162 0.85 -9.62 8.28
N LEU A 163 0.41 -9.54 9.54
CA LEU A 163 0.85 -10.43 10.60
C LEU A 163 0.47 -11.90 10.34
N PRO A 164 -0.76 -12.25 9.92
CA PRO A 164 -1.11 -13.63 9.56
C PRO A 164 -0.24 -14.20 8.42
N VAL A 165 0.06 -13.39 7.40
CA VAL A 165 0.94 -13.80 6.28
C VAL A 165 2.34 -14.08 6.82
N SER A 166 2.91 -13.16 7.59
CA SER A 166 4.25 -13.30 8.15
C SER A 166 4.37 -14.54 9.04
N LEU A 167 3.38 -14.78 9.90
CA LEU A 167 3.33 -15.98 10.74
C LEU A 167 3.20 -17.26 9.92
N SER A 168 2.39 -17.25 8.86
CA SER A 168 2.23 -18.43 7.98
C SER A 168 3.54 -18.77 7.24
N ILE A 169 4.31 -17.76 6.82
CA ILE A 169 5.61 -17.97 6.18
C ILE A 169 6.62 -18.49 7.20
N ILE A 170 6.68 -17.91 8.40
CA ILE A 170 7.57 -18.37 9.47
C ILE A 170 7.25 -19.82 9.84
N ALA A 171 5.97 -20.17 9.98
CA ALA A 171 5.55 -21.53 10.26
C ALA A 171 5.99 -22.52 9.15
N LYS A 172 5.79 -22.17 7.86
CA LYS A 172 6.30 -22.98 6.74
C LYS A 172 7.82 -23.12 6.76
N LEU A 173 8.56 -22.05 7.10
CA LEU A 173 10.02 -22.07 7.23
C LEU A 173 10.51 -22.95 8.40
N LEU A 174 9.68 -23.13 9.44
CA LEU A 174 9.94 -24.02 10.57
C LEU A 174 9.49 -25.47 10.30
N GLY A 175 9.04 -25.79 9.08
CA GLY A 175 8.58 -27.12 8.70
C GLY A 175 7.16 -27.45 9.16
N VAL A 176 6.39 -26.46 9.62
CA VAL A 176 4.97 -26.66 9.96
C VAL A 176 4.16 -26.76 8.67
N GLU A 177 3.47 -27.88 8.48
CA GLU A 177 2.56 -28.07 7.36
C GLU A 177 1.31 -27.18 7.53
N ILE A 178 1.14 -26.24 6.61
CA ILE A 178 -0.06 -25.41 6.51
C ILE A 178 -0.78 -25.79 5.22
N SER A 179 -2.07 -26.09 5.33
CA SER A 179 -2.93 -26.36 4.18
C SER A 179 -2.84 -25.21 3.16
N ASP A 180 -2.63 -25.56 1.89
CA ASP A 180 -2.52 -24.60 0.79
C ASP A 180 -3.76 -23.69 0.66
N ILE A 181 -4.94 -24.18 1.07
CA ILE A 181 -6.18 -23.39 1.10
C ILE A 181 -6.08 -22.28 2.15
N VAL A 182 -5.60 -22.59 3.35
CA VAL A 182 -5.43 -21.61 4.44
C VAL A 182 -4.40 -20.56 4.02
N TYR A 183 -3.29 -21.00 3.43
CA TYR A 183 -2.27 -20.11 2.91
C TYR A 183 -2.82 -19.16 1.84
N ALA A 184 -3.59 -19.68 0.88
CA ALA A 184 -4.25 -18.88 -0.16
C ALA A 184 -5.22 -17.86 0.44
N ILE A 185 -6.05 -18.24 1.42
CA ILE A 185 -6.98 -17.33 2.10
C ILE A 185 -6.22 -16.18 2.79
N VAL A 186 -5.16 -16.50 3.53
CA VAL A 186 -4.33 -15.51 4.24
C VAL A 186 -3.70 -14.52 3.25
N TYR A 187 -3.21 -15.00 2.11
CA TYR A 187 -2.68 -14.13 1.06
C TYR A 187 -3.76 -13.28 0.38
N CYS A 188 -4.94 -13.83 0.10
CA CYS A 188 -6.06 -13.08 -0.45
C CYS A 188 -6.52 -11.97 0.51
N LEU A 189 -6.55 -12.24 1.82
CA LEU A 189 -6.84 -11.21 2.84
C LEU A 189 -5.77 -10.12 2.82
N PHE A 190 -4.50 -10.47 2.70
CA PHE A 190 -3.45 -9.48 2.57
C PHE A 190 -3.64 -8.60 1.33
N MET A 191 -4.09 -9.13 0.19
CA MET A 191 -4.35 -8.31 -1.00
C MET A 191 -5.35 -7.16 -0.76
N LEU A 192 -6.26 -7.32 0.20
CA LEU A 192 -7.21 -6.27 0.60
C LEU A 192 -6.53 -5.03 1.18
N HIS A 193 -5.28 -5.12 1.68
CA HIS A 193 -4.56 -3.95 2.20
C HIS A 193 -4.38 -2.87 1.13
N THR A 194 -4.20 -3.26 -0.13
CA THR A 194 -4.03 -2.30 -1.24
C THR A 194 -5.26 -1.42 -1.47
N ILE A 195 -6.44 -1.92 -1.07
CA ILE A 195 -7.72 -1.22 -1.19
C ILE A 195 -8.00 -0.41 0.08
N SER A 196 -7.48 -0.81 1.24
CA SER A 196 -7.74 -0.10 2.50
C SER A 196 -7.19 1.32 2.50
N ASP A 197 -5.99 1.54 1.96
CA ASP A 197 -5.34 2.86 1.99
C ASP A 197 -6.17 3.98 1.33
N PRO A 198 -6.62 3.84 0.07
CA PRO A 198 -7.46 4.87 -0.55
C PRO A 198 -8.81 5.02 0.15
N LEU A 199 -9.39 3.93 0.68
CA LEU A 199 -10.65 3.98 1.43
C LEU A 199 -10.51 4.78 2.72
N ILE A 200 -9.44 4.54 3.49
CA ILE A 200 -9.16 5.24 4.73
C ILE A 200 -8.92 6.74 4.46
N LEU A 201 -8.13 7.07 3.43
CA LEU A 201 -7.90 8.45 3.01
C LEU A 201 -9.20 9.16 2.63
N MET A 202 -10.08 8.50 1.88
CA MET A 202 -11.39 9.03 1.50
C MET A 202 -12.34 9.19 2.71
N ALA A 203 -12.26 8.29 3.69
CA ALA A 203 -13.09 8.34 4.89
C ALA A 203 -12.67 9.50 5.82
N ILE A 204 -11.37 9.71 6.03
CA ILE A 204 -10.84 10.65 7.02
C ILE A 204 -10.61 12.05 6.44
N LEU A 205 -10.05 12.16 5.23
CA LEU A 205 -9.67 13.46 4.65
C LEU A 205 -10.80 14.04 3.80
N LYS A 206 -11.48 15.06 4.33
CA LYS A 206 -12.51 15.84 3.62
C LYS A 206 -12.10 16.28 2.19
N PRO A 207 -10.90 16.80 1.91
CA PRO A 207 -10.55 17.21 0.55
C PRO A 207 -10.53 16.04 -0.44
N TYR A 208 -10.06 14.86 -0.02
CA TYR A 208 -10.07 13.65 -0.85
C TYR A 208 -11.50 13.19 -1.14
N ARG A 209 -12.35 13.19 -0.11
CA ARG A 209 -13.78 12.84 -0.26
C ARG A 209 -14.49 13.75 -1.26
N ILE A 210 -14.30 15.07 -1.16
CA ILE A 210 -14.91 16.04 -2.08
C ILE A 210 -14.41 15.80 -3.50
N TYR A 211 -13.12 15.53 -3.68
CA TYR A 211 -12.55 15.25 -4.99
C TYR A 211 -13.11 13.96 -5.60
N ALA A 212 -13.19 12.88 -4.82
CA ALA A 212 -13.75 11.60 -5.27
C ALA A 212 -15.22 11.73 -5.69
N VAL A 213 -16.06 12.42 -4.90
CA VAL A 213 -17.46 12.68 -5.25
C VAL A 213 -17.58 13.50 -6.54
N ARG A 214 -16.74 14.53 -6.71
CA ARG A 214 -16.73 15.34 -7.95
C ARG A 214 -16.31 14.53 -9.17
N LEU A 215 -15.34 13.62 -9.01
CA LEU A 215 -14.89 12.74 -10.08
C LEU A 215 -16.01 11.77 -10.49
N LEU A 216 -16.69 11.14 -9.51
CA LEU A 216 -17.82 10.26 -9.76
C LEU A 216 -18.98 11.00 -10.45
N ALA A 217 -19.32 12.20 -9.99
CA ALA A 217 -20.35 13.02 -10.64
C ALA A 217 -20.02 13.31 -12.11
N ARG A 218 -18.74 13.63 -12.42
CA ARG A 218 -18.29 13.83 -13.80
C ARG A 218 -18.40 12.58 -14.66
N LEU A 219 -18.00 11.43 -14.13
CA LEU A 219 -18.07 10.16 -14.85
C LEU A 219 -19.52 9.77 -15.18
N ILE A 220 -20.45 9.99 -14.24
CA ILE A 220 -21.88 9.76 -14.48
C ILE A 220 -22.39 10.69 -15.59
N THR A 221 -22.09 11.98 -15.51
CA THR A 221 -22.53 12.94 -16.55
C THR A 221 -21.92 12.70 -17.93
N MET A 222 -20.71 12.13 -18.01
CA MET A 222 -20.10 11.74 -19.28
C MET A 222 -20.73 10.49 -19.88
N GLY A 223 -21.18 9.55 -19.04
CA GLY A 223 -21.95 8.38 -19.47
C GLY A 223 -23.26 8.76 -20.16
N ASP A 224 -24.02 9.69 -19.55
CA ASP A 224 -25.31 10.15 -20.09
C ASP A 224 -25.19 10.88 -21.44
N GLN A 225 -24.08 11.59 -21.66
CA GLN A 225 -23.81 12.26 -22.95
C GLN A 225 -23.45 11.27 -24.07
N GLN A 226 -22.90 10.10 -23.72
CA GLN A 226 -22.50 9.11 -24.72
C GLN A 226 -23.72 8.29 -25.21
N GLU A 227 -24.72 8.08 -24.36
CA GLU A 227 -25.98 7.42 -24.71
C GLU A 227 -26.88 8.29 -25.61
N THR A 228 -26.87 9.62 -25.42
CA THR A 228 -27.67 10.55 -26.23
C THR A 228 -27.12 10.74 -27.65
N VAL A 229 -25.84 10.49 -27.89
CA VAL A 229 -25.23 10.58 -29.24
C VAL A 229 -25.51 9.32 -30.09
N THR A 230 -25.77 8.16 -29.47
CA THR A 230 -26.02 6.91 -30.19
C THR A 230 -27.48 6.67 -30.62
N VAL A 231 -28.46 7.46 -30.16
CA VAL A 231 -29.89 7.25 -30.48
C VAL A 231 -30.39 8.14 -31.64
N VAL A 232 -29.59 9.11 -32.12
CA VAL A 232 -29.96 9.96 -33.27
C VAL A 232 -29.27 9.50 -34.54
N ASN A 233 -29.67 8.34 -35.06
CA ASN A 233 -29.59 8.09 -36.50
C ASN A 233 -30.76 7.24 -37.00
N PRO A 234 -31.99 7.81 -37.06
CA PRO A 234 -33.03 7.25 -37.90
C PRO A 234 -32.66 7.58 -39.34
N ARG A 235 -31.90 6.69 -39.98
CA ARG A 235 -31.70 6.74 -41.43
C ARG A 235 -33.06 6.47 -42.07
N GLN A 236 -33.79 7.56 -42.33
CA GLN A 236 -34.87 7.64 -43.30
C GLN A 236 -34.36 6.99 -44.59
N THR A 237 -34.93 5.84 -44.92
CA THR A 237 -34.74 5.18 -46.22
C THR A 237 -36.11 5.13 -46.88
N THR A 238 -36.49 6.26 -47.48
CA THR A 238 -37.63 6.51 -48.36
C THR A 238 -37.20 7.80 -49.08
N THR A 239 -36.79 7.83 -50.33
CA THR A 239 -37.41 7.49 -51.64
C THR A 239 -36.34 7.94 -52.66
N LEU A 240 -36.01 7.27 -53.75
CA LEU A 240 -36.79 6.82 -54.91
C LEU A 240 -35.95 5.77 -55.64
#